data_AF-A0A7S2DQ53-F1
#
_entry.id   AF-A0A7S2DQ53-F1
#
_cell.length_a   1.000
_cell.length_b   1.000
_cell.length_c   1.000
_cell.angle_alpha   90.00
_cell.angle_beta   90.00
_cell.angle_gamma   90.00
#
_symmetry.space_group_name_H-M   'P 1'
#
loop_
_entity.id
_entity.type
_entity.pdbx_description
1 polymer ?
#
loop_
_entity_poly.entity_id
_entity_poly.type
_entity_poly.pdbx_seq_one_letter_code
_entity_poly.pdbx_strand_id
1 'polypeptide(L)'
;VEARLLDGEDPALAAAAAEYRLRVVRRNMMRLVMDWELPRVGEEGIPFAAGPLQIKDTESVIADVHRLYEEECKRRPSLRPVTITELRCQTAAFHYGMGAKDPLARLHFHRKGVPAPADQAADVKPLRQKIFLFWSPSEKSDQETLNNLAKCFSTWADKQV
;
A
#
# COMPACT_ATOMS: atom_id res chain seq x y z
N VAL A 1 -8.94 22.94 17.98
CA VAL A 1 -8.14 23.00 16.74
C VAL A 1 -9.03 22.93 15.50
N GLU A 2 -9.95 21.96 15.41
CA GLU A 2 -10.89 21.86 14.27
C GLU A 2 -11.74 23.13 14.04
N ALA A 3 -12.38 23.70 15.07
CA ALA A 3 -13.15 24.95 14.92
C ALA A 3 -12.29 26.10 14.38
N ARG A 4 -11.12 26.34 15.00
CA ARG A 4 -10.13 27.35 14.57
C ARG A 4 -9.64 27.14 13.13
N LEU A 5 -9.55 25.89 12.67
CA LEU A 5 -9.15 25.54 11.30
C LEU A 5 -10.27 25.80 10.28
N LEU A 6 -11.53 25.61 10.67
CA LEU A 6 -12.69 25.91 9.84
C LEU A 6 -12.93 27.42 9.72
N ASP A 7 -12.77 28.14 10.83
CA ASP A 7 -13.01 29.57 10.96
C ASP A 7 -11.86 30.43 10.37
N GLY A 8 -10.69 29.82 10.12
CA GLY A 8 -9.55 30.50 9.48
C GLY A 8 -8.85 31.52 10.38
N GLU A 9 -8.98 31.39 11.69
CA GLU A 9 -8.47 32.34 12.68
C GLU A 9 -6.93 32.35 12.79
N ASP A 10 -6.28 31.25 12.42
CA ASP A 10 -4.83 31.07 12.55
C ASP A 10 -4.16 30.93 11.16
N PRO A 11 -3.36 31.91 10.72
CA PRO A 11 -2.63 31.86 9.45
C PRO A 11 -1.71 30.64 9.33
N ALA A 12 -1.18 30.12 10.43
CA ALA A 12 -0.31 28.94 10.41
C ALA A 12 -1.06 27.67 9.98
N LEU A 13 -2.39 27.66 10.10
CA LEU A 13 -3.25 26.54 9.71
C LEU A 13 -3.80 26.66 8.28
N ALA A 14 -3.47 27.72 7.54
CA ALA A 14 -4.04 27.98 6.22
C ALA A 14 -3.83 26.82 5.22
N ALA A 15 -2.63 26.21 5.22
CA ALA A 15 -2.33 25.07 4.36
C ALA A 15 -3.18 23.83 4.70
N ALA A 16 -3.32 23.51 5.99
CA ALA A 16 -4.14 22.41 6.46
C ALA A 16 -5.64 22.64 6.19
N ALA A 17 -6.11 23.88 6.36
CA ALA A 17 -7.48 24.28 6.04
C ALA A 17 -7.77 24.14 4.53
N ALA A 18 -6.82 24.51 3.67
CA ALA A 18 -6.95 24.35 2.22
C ALA A 18 -7.02 22.86 1.82
N GLU A 19 -6.16 22.01 2.38
CA GLU A 19 -6.18 20.57 2.13
C GLU A 19 -7.49 19.94 2.64
N TYR A 20 -7.95 20.29 3.84
CA TYR A 20 -9.23 19.81 4.38
C TYR A 20 -10.41 20.19 3.49
N ARG A 21 -10.47 21.45 3.03
CA ARG A 21 -11.51 21.92 2.10
C ARG A 21 -11.47 21.14 0.78
N LEU A 22 -10.28 20.89 0.25
CA LEU A 22 -10.10 20.15 -1.00
C LEU A 22 -10.52 18.68 -0.85
N ARG A 23 -9.98 17.98 0.14
CA ARG A 23 -10.11 16.52 0.27
C ARG A 23 -11.43 16.11 0.91
N VAL A 24 -11.87 16.80 1.95
CA VAL A 24 -13.06 16.44 2.74
C VAL A 24 -14.29 17.15 2.21
N VAL A 25 -14.28 18.49 2.18
CA VAL A 25 -15.48 19.28 1.82
C VAL A 25 -15.83 19.10 0.33
N ARG A 26 -14.85 19.26 -0.56
CA ARG A 26 -15.05 19.07 -2.01
C ARG A 26 -14.98 17.60 -2.44
N ARG A 27 -14.75 16.67 -1.49
CA ARG A 27 -14.62 15.22 -1.74
C ARG A 27 -13.58 14.88 -2.82
N ASN A 28 -12.53 15.70 -2.99
CA ASN A 28 -11.44 15.39 -3.92
C ASN A 28 -10.40 14.49 -3.23
N MET A 29 -10.85 13.34 -2.73
CA MET A 29 -10.01 12.40 -1.99
C MET A 29 -8.92 11.79 -2.87
N MET A 30 -7.87 11.29 -2.23
CA MET A 30 -6.86 10.47 -2.90
C MET A 30 -7.52 9.28 -3.60
N ARG A 31 -7.03 8.96 -4.79
CA ARG A 31 -7.47 7.81 -5.58
C ARG A 31 -6.52 6.66 -5.31
N LEU A 32 -7.07 5.51 -4.91
CA LEU A 32 -6.30 4.27 -4.95
C LEU A 32 -5.95 3.98 -6.42
N VAL A 33 -4.66 3.92 -6.71
CA VAL A 33 -4.15 3.53 -8.03
C VAL A 33 -4.26 2.02 -8.16
N MET A 34 -3.58 1.32 -7.24
CA MET A 34 -3.53 -0.12 -7.17
C MET A 34 -2.97 -0.52 -5.81
N ASP A 35 -3.22 -1.77 -5.45
CA ASP A 35 -2.59 -2.41 -4.31
C ASP A 35 -1.92 -3.72 -4.74
N TRP A 36 -0.90 -4.12 -3.98
CA TRP A 36 -0.14 -5.33 -4.26
C TRP A 36 0.15 -6.06 -2.95
N GLU A 37 -0.27 -7.33 -2.88
CA GLU A 37 0.04 -8.22 -1.76
C GLU A 37 1.46 -8.77 -1.96
N LEU A 38 2.34 -8.53 -0.98
CA LEU A 38 3.70 -9.03 -1.05
C LEU A 38 3.68 -10.56 -0.96
N PRO A 39 4.24 -11.27 -1.94
CA PRO A 39 4.30 -12.71 -1.89
C PRO A 39 5.16 -13.19 -0.73
N ARG A 40 4.72 -14.29 -0.11
CA ARG A 40 5.33 -14.84 1.10
C ARG A 40 6.37 -15.89 0.72
N VAL A 41 7.42 -16.00 1.54
CA VAL A 41 8.45 -17.03 1.39
C VAL A 41 7.79 -18.42 1.36
N GLY A 42 8.10 -19.23 0.35
CA GLY A 42 7.49 -20.55 0.17
C GLY A 42 6.07 -20.54 -0.39
N GLU A 43 5.57 -19.41 -0.90
CA GLU A 43 4.48 -19.42 -1.88
C GLU A 43 5.02 -19.82 -3.27
N GLU A 44 4.10 -20.24 -4.14
CA GLU A 44 4.43 -20.71 -5.49
C GLU A 44 5.27 -19.66 -6.23
N GLY A 45 6.47 -20.05 -6.66
CA GLY A 45 7.43 -19.16 -7.34
C GLY A 45 8.44 -18.42 -6.44
N ILE A 46 8.33 -18.49 -5.10
CA ILE A 46 9.24 -17.79 -4.18
C ILE A 46 10.13 -18.79 -3.42
N PRO A 47 11.43 -18.91 -3.76
CA PRO A 47 12.34 -19.82 -3.07
C PRO A 47 12.47 -19.49 -1.58
N PHE A 48 12.50 -20.51 -0.71
CA PHE A 48 12.73 -20.31 0.73
C PHE A 48 14.05 -19.58 1.04
N ALA A 49 15.04 -19.70 0.15
CA ALA A 49 16.35 -19.06 0.26
C ALA A 49 16.35 -17.56 -0.09
N ALA A 50 15.29 -17.03 -0.72
CA ALA A 50 15.21 -15.61 -1.10
C ALA A 50 15.06 -14.67 0.12
N GLY A 51 14.73 -15.22 1.28
CA GLY A 51 14.40 -14.43 2.47
C GLY A 51 13.06 -13.69 2.30
N PRO A 52 12.54 -13.05 3.36
CA PRO A 52 11.31 -12.27 3.26
C PRO A 52 11.52 -11.08 2.33
N LEU A 53 10.67 -10.96 1.31
CA LEU A 53 10.52 -9.73 0.53
C LEU A 53 10.12 -8.61 1.50
N GLN A 54 11.07 -7.72 1.78
CA GLN A 54 10.84 -6.56 2.61
C GLN A 54 10.99 -5.32 1.75
N ILE A 55 9.88 -4.61 1.59
CA ILE A 55 9.90 -3.27 1.01
C ILE A 55 10.37 -2.34 2.12
N LYS A 56 11.64 -1.95 2.02
CA LYS A 56 12.32 -1.17 3.07
C LYS A 56 11.93 0.30 3.07
N ASP A 57 11.47 0.81 1.93
CA ASP A 57 11.23 2.23 1.72
C ASP A 57 10.05 2.45 0.77
N THR A 58 9.04 3.20 1.22
CA THR A 58 7.90 3.59 0.39
C THR A 58 8.26 4.68 -0.61
N GLU A 59 9.26 5.50 -0.32
CA GLU A 59 9.71 6.57 -1.22
C GLU A 59 10.39 5.99 -2.47
N SER A 60 11.16 4.90 -2.33
CA SER A 60 11.74 4.21 -3.48
C SER A 60 10.66 3.64 -4.42
N VAL A 61 9.57 3.07 -3.85
CA VAL A 61 8.42 2.60 -4.64
C VAL A 61 7.81 3.75 -5.44
N ILE A 62 7.58 4.89 -4.79
CA ILE A 62 7.04 6.09 -5.45
C ILE A 62 7.97 6.54 -6.57
N ALA A 63 9.27 6.65 -6.31
CA ALA A 63 10.26 7.11 -7.27
C ALA A 63 10.35 6.20 -8.50
N ASP A 64 10.36 4.89 -8.31
CA ASP A 64 10.43 3.94 -9.43
C ASP A 64 9.15 3.93 -10.27
N VAL A 65 7.98 3.95 -9.63
CA VAL A 65 6.70 3.99 -10.35
C VAL A 65 6.53 5.30 -11.10
N HIS A 66 6.92 6.41 -10.46
CA HIS A 66 6.92 7.73 -11.07
C HIS A 66 7.83 7.78 -12.30
N ARG A 67 9.05 7.25 -12.21
CA ARG A 67 9.97 7.14 -13.34
C ARG A 67 9.38 6.33 -14.50
N LEU A 68 8.75 5.18 -14.22
CA LEU A 68 8.07 4.39 -15.25
C LEU A 68 6.91 5.16 -15.90
N TYR A 69 6.18 5.95 -15.12
CA TYR A 69 5.08 6.77 -15.61
C TYR A 69 5.58 7.94 -16.48
N GLU A 70 6.68 8.61 -16.09
CA GLU A 70 7.30 9.66 -16.90
C GLU A 70 7.77 9.14 -18.27
N GLU A 71 8.36 7.94 -18.31
CA GLU A 71 8.71 7.27 -19.56
C GLU A 71 7.48 7.05 -20.45
N GLU A 72 6.35 6.70 -19.85
CA GLU A 72 5.10 6.47 -20.59
C GLU A 72 4.47 7.79 -21.08
N CYS A 73 4.54 8.87 -20.29
CA CYS A 73 4.17 10.22 -20.73
C CYS A 73 5.01 10.69 -21.92
N LYS A 74 6.30 10.36 -21.97
CA LYS A 74 7.17 10.67 -23.12
C LYS A 74 6.73 9.93 -24.38
N ARG A 75 6.26 8.67 -24.25
CA ARG A 75 5.72 7.88 -25.37
C ARG A 75 4.32 8.34 -25.79
N ARG A 76 3.53 8.83 -24.84
CA ARG A 76 2.12 9.21 -25.03
C ARG A 76 1.88 10.62 -24.47
N PRO A 77 2.19 11.67 -25.25
CA PRO A 77 2.07 13.07 -24.80
C PRO A 77 0.65 13.51 -24.40
N SER A 78 -0.38 12.73 -24.74
CA SER A 78 -1.76 12.96 -24.30
C SER A 78 -2.00 12.64 -22.83
N LEU A 79 -1.10 11.88 -22.19
CA LEU A 79 -1.21 11.55 -20.77
C LEU A 79 -0.93 12.77 -19.91
N ARG A 80 -1.76 12.98 -18.88
CA ARG A 80 -1.57 14.02 -17.89
C ARG A 80 -0.24 13.77 -17.15
N PRO A 81 0.65 14.78 -17.07
CA PRO A 81 1.83 14.70 -16.21
C PRO A 81 1.42 14.60 -14.73
N VAL A 82 2.05 13.69 -14.00
CA VAL A 82 1.84 13.50 -12.56
C VAL A 82 3.15 13.84 -11.87
N THR A 83 3.11 14.73 -10.87
CA THR A 83 4.30 15.05 -10.08
C THR A 83 4.50 14.00 -9.00
N ILE A 84 5.75 13.74 -8.62
CA ILE A 84 6.06 12.81 -7.54
C ILE A 84 5.34 13.16 -6.23
N THR A 85 5.15 14.46 -5.98
CA THR A 85 4.43 15.01 -4.81
C THR A 85 2.94 14.74 -4.81
N GLU A 86 2.34 14.30 -5.92
CA GLU A 86 0.96 13.82 -5.97
C GLU A 86 0.84 12.33 -5.63
N LEU A 87 1.93 11.58 -5.56
CA LEU A 87 1.90 10.15 -5.25
C LEU A 87 2.12 9.91 -3.76
N ARG A 88 1.40 8.93 -3.20
CA ARG A 88 1.58 8.47 -1.82
C ARG A 88 1.62 6.95 -1.83
N CYS A 89 2.47 6.37 -1.02
CA CYS A 89 2.58 4.93 -0.85
C CYS A 89 2.40 4.60 0.63
N GLN A 90 1.61 3.57 0.92
CA GLN A 90 1.43 3.07 2.27
C GLN A 90 1.63 1.56 2.30
N THR A 91 2.27 1.08 3.35
CA THR A 91 2.35 -0.35 3.65
C THR A 91 1.41 -0.68 4.80
N ALA A 92 0.71 -1.80 4.70
CA ALA A 92 -0.09 -2.34 5.78
C ALA A 92 0.31 -3.78 6.07
N ALA A 93 0.32 -4.11 7.36
CA ALA A 93 0.52 -5.45 7.86
C ALA A 93 -0.82 -6.01 8.37
N PHE A 94 -1.27 -7.11 7.79
CA PHE A 94 -2.48 -7.82 8.19
C PHE A 94 -2.07 -9.05 8.98
N HIS A 95 -2.53 -9.14 10.23
CA HIS A 95 -2.24 -10.26 11.12
C HIS A 95 -3.44 -10.59 12.01
N TYR A 96 -3.48 -11.83 12.53
CA TYR A 96 -4.53 -12.32 13.43
C TYR A 96 -4.36 -11.85 14.89
N GLY A 97 -4.01 -10.58 15.10
CA GLY A 97 -3.76 -10.02 16.43
C GLY A 97 -2.45 -10.45 17.12
N MET A 98 -1.64 -11.31 16.48
CA MET A 98 -0.38 -11.84 17.03
C MET A 98 0.87 -11.52 16.21
N GLY A 99 0.81 -10.51 15.33
CA GLY A 99 1.91 -10.14 14.44
C GLY A 99 2.32 -11.30 13.54
N ALA A 100 3.61 -11.64 13.52
CA ALA A 100 4.14 -12.75 12.73
C ALA A 100 3.90 -14.14 13.34
N LYS A 101 3.36 -14.24 14.57
CA LYS A 101 3.17 -15.51 15.27
C LYS A 101 1.80 -16.11 14.95
N ASP A 102 1.76 -17.42 14.72
CA ASP A 102 0.51 -18.15 14.51
C ASP A 102 -0.28 -18.22 15.82
N PRO A 103 -1.52 -17.70 15.88
CA PRO A 103 -2.35 -17.84 17.08
C PRO A 103 -2.70 -19.30 17.41
N LEU A 104 -2.76 -20.21 16.42
CA LEU A 104 -3.08 -21.62 16.66
C LEU A 104 -1.96 -22.35 17.42
N ALA A 105 -0.71 -21.92 17.24
CA ALA A 105 0.43 -22.42 18.02
C ALA A 105 0.32 -22.11 19.52
N ARG A 106 -0.60 -21.23 19.92
CA ARG A 106 -0.91 -20.94 21.34
C ARG A 106 -2.12 -21.68 21.87
N LEU A 107 -2.84 -22.42 21.04
CA LEU A 107 -4.00 -23.18 21.47
C LEU A 107 -3.60 -24.59 21.89
N HIS A 108 -4.11 -25.01 23.05
CA HIS A 108 -3.98 -26.39 23.50
C HIS A 108 -5.18 -27.19 23.02
N PHE A 109 -4.94 -28.12 22.09
CA PHE A 109 -5.97 -29.02 21.58
C PHE A 109 -6.02 -30.29 22.44
N HIS A 110 -7.22 -30.66 22.90
CA HIS A 110 -7.48 -31.93 23.58
C HIS A 110 -8.32 -32.84 22.68
N ARG A 111 -7.84 -34.07 22.45
CA ARG A 111 -8.59 -35.12 21.75
C ARG A 111 -8.85 -36.28 22.72
N LYS A 112 -10.12 -36.68 22.85
CA LYS A 112 -10.50 -37.79 23.73
C LYS A 112 -9.77 -39.08 23.30
N GLY A 113 -9.01 -39.67 24.22
CA GLY A 113 -8.32 -40.95 24.02
C GLY A 113 -7.03 -40.90 23.19
N VAL A 114 -6.53 -39.71 22.83
CA VAL A 114 -5.26 -39.55 22.11
C VAL A 114 -4.42 -38.48 22.83
N PRO A 115 -3.17 -38.78 23.23
CA PRO A 115 -2.25 -37.76 23.74
C PRO A 115 -2.13 -36.61 22.74
N ALA A 116 -2.11 -35.37 23.22
CA ALA A 116 -2.05 -34.19 22.35
C ALA A 116 -0.87 -34.33 21.37
N PRO A 117 -1.09 -34.17 20.05
CA PRO A 117 0.02 -34.19 19.10
C PRO A 117 0.98 -33.04 19.44
N ALA A 118 2.26 -33.34 19.60
CA ALA A 118 3.31 -32.34 19.65
C ALA A 118 3.39 -31.71 18.26
N ASP A 119 3.10 -30.41 18.17
CA ASP A 119 3.33 -29.58 16.99
C ASP A 119 2.66 -30.04 15.68
N GLN A 120 1.35 -29.79 15.57
CA GLN A 120 0.73 -29.55 14.27
C GLN A 120 0.82 -28.05 13.95
N ALA A 121 2.04 -27.53 13.83
CA ALA A 121 2.25 -26.25 13.18
C ALA A 121 2.03 -26.48 11.67
N ALA A 122 0.77 -26.39 11.23
CA ALA A 122 0.50 -26.13 9.83
C ALA A 122 1.28 -24.87 9.43
N ASP A 123 1.73 -24.78 8.17
CA ASP A 123 2.44 -23.64 7.59
C ASP A 123 1.50 -22.40 7.50
N VAL A 124 1.04 -21.94 8.66
CA VAL A 124 0.23 -20.74 8.79
C VAL A 124 1.21 -19.60 8.69
N LYS A 125 1.08 -18.81 7.63
CA LYS A 125 1.78 -17.54 7.45
C LYS A 125 0.82 -16.42 7.87
N PRO A 126 0.70 -16.11 9.17
CA PRO A 126 -0.37 -15.26 9.72
C PRO A 126 -0.20 -13.78 9.36
N LEU A 127 1.00 -13.38 8.95
CA LEU A 127 1.31 -12.03 8.53
C LEU A 127 1.25 -11.93 7.01
N ARG A 128 0.40 -11.04 6.51
CA ARG A 128 0.38 -10.58 5.12
C ARG A 128 0.79 -9.13 5.08
N GLN A 129 1.59 -8.75 4.09
CA GLN A 129 1.95 -7.35 3.87
C GLN A 129 1.37 -6.91 2.54
N LYS A 130 0.88 -5.68 2.48
CA LYS A 130 0.28 -5.11 1.29
C LYS A 130 0.78 -3.70 1.09
N ILE A 131 1.08 -3.35 -0.16
CA ILE A 131 1.40 -1.99 -0.57
C ILE A 131 0.19 -1.39 -1.23
N PHE A 132 -0.07 -0.13 -0.92
CA PHE A 132 -1.10 0.69 -1.55
C PHE A 132 -0.44 1.91 -2.17
N LEU A 133 -0.62 2.08 -3.48
CA LEU A 133 -0.24 3.29 -4.17
C LEU A 133 -1.47 4.17 -4.37
N PHE A 134 -1.35 5.43 -3.96
CA PHE A 134 -2.39 6.43 -4.11
C PHE A 134 -1.90 7.59 -4.98
N TRP A 135 -2.84 8.15 -5.74
CA TRP A 135 -2.66 9.39 -6.48
C TRP A 135 -3.57 10.46 -5.87
N SER A 136 -2.97 11.60 -5.56
CA SER A 136 -3.57 12.73 -4.84
C SER A 136 -3.65 13.95 -5.77
N PRO A 137 -4.45 13.90 -6.86
CA PRO A 137 -4.44 14.94 -7.86
C PRO A 137 -4.86 16.28 -7.27
N SER A 138 -4.20 17.33 -7.73
CA SER A 138 -4.56 18.73 -7.46
C SER A 138 -5.91 19.12 -8.09
N GLU A 139 -6.27 18.47 -9.18
CA GLU A 139 -7.51 18.69 -9.93
C GLU A 139 -8.39 17.42 -9.94
N LYS A 140 -9.45 17.41 -10.75
CA LYS A 140 -10.28 16.21 -10.94
C LYS A 140 -9.44 15.08 -11.54
N SER A 141 -9.52 13.90 -10.93
CA SER A 141 -8.86 12.69 -11.45
C SER A 141 -9.50 12.23 -12.76
N ASP A 142 -8.67 11.80 -13.71
CA ASP A 142 -9.11 11.10 -14.92
C ASP A 142 -8.73 9.61 -14.88
N GLN A 143 -9.55 8.78 -15.53
CA GLN A 143 -9.41 7.32 -15.48
C GLN A 143 -8.20 6.83 -16.29
N GLU A 144 -7.83 7.55 -17.35
CA GLU A 144 -6.70 7.17 -18.19
C GLU A 144 -5.38 7.25 -17.42
N THR A 145 -5.13 8.36 -16.73
CA THR A 145 -3.96 8.54 -15.85
C THR A 145 -3.92 7.48 -14.77
N LEU A 146 -5.07 7.22 -14.11
CA LEU A 146 -5.16 6.18 -13.07
C LEU A 146 -4.78 4.80 -13.59
N ASN A 147 -5.30 4.41 -14.76
CA ASN A 147 -5.01 3.12 -15.39
C ASN A 147 -3.54 2.98 -15.78
N ASN A 148 -2.90 4.06 -16.27
CA ASN A 148 -1.49 4.00 -16.64
C ASN A 148 -0.58 3.98 -15.40
N LEU A 149 -0.91 4.73 -14.34
CA LEU A 149 -0.22 4.61 -13.06
C LEU A 149 -0.33 3.18 -12.51
N ALA A 150 -1.49 2.54 -12.61
CA ALA A 150 -1.69 1.15 -12.19
C ALA A 150 -0.82 0.17 -13.01
N LYS A 151 -0.70 0.36 -14.33
CA LYS A 151 0.20 -0.43 -15.17
C LYS A 151 1.68 -0.24 -14.81
N CYS A 152 2.10 0.98 -14.53
CA CYS A 152 3.46 1.28 -14.08
C CYS A 152 3.73 0.62 -12.72
N PHE A 153 2.76 0.66 -11.80
CA PHE A 153 2.86 -0.03 -10.51
C PHE A 153 2.93 -1.55 -10.65
N SER A 154 2.10 -2.16 -11.50
CA SER A 154 2.17 -3.59 -11.81
C SER A 154 3.54 -3.97 -12.37
N THR A 155 4.03 -3.21 -13.36
CA THR A 155 5.37 -3.43 -13.95
C THR A 155 6.49 -3.34 -12.92
N TRP A 156 6.38 -2.42 -11.95
CA TRP A 156 7.34 -2.32 -10.86
C TRP A 156 7.24 -3.51 -9.91
N ALA A 157 6.03 -3.95 -9.56
CA ALA A 157 5.78 -5.09 -8.67
C ALA A 157 6.32 -6.40 -9.27
N ASP A 158 6.11 -6.62 -10.57
CA ASP A 158 6.60 -7.78 -11.31
C ASP A 158 8.14 -7.88 -11.30
N LYS A 159 8.85 -6.75 -11.13
CA LYS A 159 10.32 -6.73 -11.01
C LYS A 159 10.83 -7.06 -9.62
N GLN A 160 9.95 -7.09 -8.61
CA GLN A 160 10.33 -7.41 -7.23
C GLN A 160 10.32 -8.92 -6.95
N VAL A 161 9.69 -9.72 -7.82
CA VAL A 161 9.49 -11.17 -7.66
C VAL A 161 10.53 -11.96 -8.46
#